data_AF-A0A6N3R4I2-F1
#
_entry.id   AF-A0A6N3R4I2-F1
#
_cell.length_a   1.000
_cell.length_b   1.000
_cell.length_c   1.000
_cell.angle_alpha   90.00
_cell.angle_beta   90.00
_cell.angle_gamma   90.00
#
_symmetry.space_group_name_H-M   'P 1'
#
loop_
_entity.id
_entity.type
_entity.pdbx_description
1 polymer ?
#
loop_
_entity_poly.entity_id
_entity_poly.type
_entity_poly.pdbx_seq_one_letter_code
_entity_poly.pdbx_strand_id
1 'polypeptide(L)' 'MDALELLINRRSASRLAEPAPTGEQLQNILRAGMRAPDHKSMQPWHFL' A
#
# COMPACT_ATOMS: atom_id res chain seq x y z
N MET A 1 -7.30 -10.04 7.88
CA MET A 1 -6.08 -10.64 8.47
C MET A 1 -5.71 -9.84 9.69
N ASP A 2 -5.16 -10.51 10.69
CA ASP A 2 -4.58 -9.81 11.83
C ASP A 2 -3.35 -8.99 11.39
N ALA A 3 -3.13 -7.83 12.02
CA ALA A 3 -2.05 -6.92 11.61
C ALA A 3 -0.65 -7.50 11.90
N LEU A 4 -0.49 -8.19 13.03
CA LEU A 4 0.78 -8.80 13.39
C LEU A 4 1.09 -10.00 12.49
N GLU A 5 0.06 -10.81 12.20
CA GLU A 5 0.18 -11.92 11.24
C GLU A 5 0.60 -11.45 9.84
N LEU A 6 -0.01 -10.37 9.33
CA LEU A 6 0.35 -9.76 8.04
C LEU A 6 1.84 -9.39 8.03
N LEU A 7 2.29 -8.64 9.04
CA LEU A 7 3.65 -8.12 9.10
C LEU A 7 4.70 -9.23 9.15
N ILE A 8 4.44 -10.29 9.91
CA ILE A 8 5.35 -11.44 10.05
C ILE A 8 5.42 -12.26 8.76
N ASN A 9 4.28 -12.46 8.08
CA ASN A 9 4.18 -13.38 6.95
C ASN A 9 4.17 -12.68 5.57
N ARG A 10 4.46 -11.38 5.51
CA ARG A 10 4.44 -10.59 4.27
C ARG A 10 5.41 -11.16 3.23
N ARG A 11 4.87 -11.52 2.06
CA ARG A 11 5.62 -11.94 0.87
C ARG A 11 5.23 -11.11 -0.34
N SER A 12 6.16 -10.95 -1.28
CA SER A 12 5.87 -10.38 -2.59
C SER A 12 5.37 -11.47 -3.55
N ALA A 13 4.42 -11.15 -4.42
CA ALA A 13 3.93 -12.05 -5.47
C ALA A 13 4.36 -11.53 -6.85
N SER A 14 5.04 -12.36 -7.65
CA SER A 14 5.58 -11.96 -8.96
C SER A 14 4.68 -12.29 -10.15
N ARG A 15 3.75 -13.24 -10.00
CA ARG A 15 2.81 -13.64 -11.06
C ARG A 15 1.42 -13.10 -10.73
N LEU A 16 1.13 -11.92 -11.25
CA LEU A 16 -0.16 -11.24 -11.08
C LEU A 16 -1.10 -11.55 -12.25
N ALA A 17 -2.40 -11.35 -12.04
CA ALA A 17 -3.44 -11.53 -13.04
C ALA A 17 -4.53 -10.47 -12.87
N GLU A 18 -5.35 -10.28 -13.89
CA GLU A 18 -6.54 -9.43 -13.83
C GLU A 18 -7.63 -10.01 -12.89
N PRO A 19 -8.47 -9.15 -12.26
CA PRO A 19 -8.47 -7.70 -12.35
C PRO A 19 -7.46 -7.04 -11.40
N ALA A 20 -6.87 -5.91 -11.83
CA ALA A 20 -6.15 -5.02 -10.92
C ALA A 20 -7.08 -4.44 -9.83
N PRO A 21 -6.54 -4.01 -8.67
CA PRO A 21 -7.31 -3.25 -7.68
C PRO A 21 -7.88 -1.97 -8.29
N THR A 22 -9.17 -1.73 -8.13
CA THR A 22 -9.85 -0.53 -8.65
C THR A 22 -10.76 0.09 -7.59
N GLY A 23 -11.29 1.29 -7.87
CA GLY A 23 -12.22 1.99 -6.97
C GLY A 23 -11.66 2.14 -5.56
N GLU A 24 -12.43 1.71 -4.55
CA GLU A 24 -12.04 1.82 -3.14
C GLU A 24 -10.75 1.05 -2.82
N GLN A 25 -10.50 -0.09 -3.47
CA GLN A 25 -9.30 -0.88 -3.23
C GLN A 25 -8.04 -0.09 -3.60
N LEU A 26 -8.05 0.55 -4.77
CA LEU A 26 -6.96 1.42 -5.20
C LEU A 26 -6.80 2.63 -4.27
N GLN A 27 -7.92 3.25 -3.87
CA GLN A 27 -7.90 4.38 -2.92
C GLN A 27 -7.31 3.98 -1.57
N ASN A 28 -7.62 2.80 -1.06
CA ASN A 28 -7.09 2.30 0.21
C ASN A 28 -5.57 2.05 0.13
N ILE A 29 -5.07 1.57 -1.02
CA ILE A 29 -3.62 1.42 -1.26
C ILE A 29 -2.91 2.77 -1.24
N LEU A 30 -3.43 3.76 -1.98
CA LEU A 30 -2.84 5.10 -2.03
C LEU A 30 -2.89 5.79 -0.66
N ARG A 31 -4.01 5.66 0.06
CA ARG A 31 -4.16 6.17 1.44
C ARG A 31 -3.15 5.55 2.39
N ALA A 32 -2.90 4.25 2.29
CA ALA A 32 -1.87 3.58 3.09
C ALA A 32 -0.47 4.13 2.77
N GLY A 33 -0.15 4.36 1.49
CA GLY A 33 1.11 4.96 1.06
C GLY A 33 1.36 6.35 1.67
N MET A 34 0.33 7.20 1.73
CA MET A 34 0.42 8.54 2.33
C MET A 34 0.61 8.54 3.86
N ARG A 35 0.59 7.39 4.52
CA ARG A 35 0.86 7.25 5.97
C ARG A 35 2.30 6.86 6.28
N ALA A 36 3.17 6.74 5.26
CA ALA A 36 4.59 6.54 5.46
C ALA A 36 5.18 7.66 6.35
N PRO A 37 6.18 7.35 7.21
CA PRO A 37 6.85 8.36 8.03
C PRO A 37 7.44 9.48 7.16
N ASP A 38 7.18 10.72 7.57
CA ASP A 38 7.54 11.92 6.83
C ASP A 38 8.30 12.88 7.73
N HIS A 39 9.61 13.01 7.53
CA HIS A 39 10.36 13.99 8.29
C HIS A 39 9.96 15.40 7.84
N LYS A 40 9.46 16.20 8.79
CA LYS A 40 8.95 17.57 8.55
C LYS A 40 7.67 17.65 7.71
N SER A 41 6.92 16.55 7.54
CA SER A 41 5.64 16.55 6.83
C SER A 41 5.74 17.13 5.40
N MET A 42 6.84 16.85 4.70
CA MET A 42 7.15 17.44 3.41
C MET A 42 6.29 16.88 2.27
N GLN A 43 5.69 15.71 2.47
CA GLN A 43 4.99 14.91 1.47
C GLN A 43 5.76 14.81 0.14
N PRO A 44 7.06 14.42 0.15
CA PRO A 44 7.94 14.48 -1.02
C PRO A 44 7.72 13.31 -1.99
N TRP A 45 6.46 12.93 -2.23
CA TRP A 45 6.07 11.82 -3.08
C TRP A 45 4.94 12.21 -4.01
N HIS A 46 4.93 11.59 -5.17
CA HIS A 46 3.86 11.68 -6.15
C HIS A 46 3.61 10.28 -6.69
N PHE A 47 2.37 9.80 -6.60
CA PHE A 47 1.95 8.52 -7.16
C PHE A 47 1.39 8.77 -8.56
N LEU A 48 2.00 8.13 -9.58
CA LEU A 48 1.60 8.20 -10.99
C LEU A 48 0.56 7.13 -11.34
#